data_AF-A0A846YK26-F1
#
_entry.id   AF-A0A846YK26-F1
#
_cell.length_a   1.000
_cell.length_b   1.000
_cell.length_c   1.000
_cell.angle_alpha   90.00
_cell.angle_beta   90.00
_cell.angle_gamma   90.00
#
_symmetry.space_group_name_H-M   'P 1'
#
loop_
_entity.id
_entity.type
_entity.pdbx_description
1 polymer ?
#
loop_
_entity_poly.entity_id
_entity_poly.type
_entity_poly.pdbx_seq_one_letter_code
_entity_poly.pdbx_strand_id
1 'polypeptide(L)'
;MSQASPRRWPLHPRPGALESLSSWLDRLARLYQVPVADLLGPNLGVLVGIRNVLDEDPPPAVFTALAERTGVLAGQVRAMTLPGWVPWLFDAYPLPERDATDGFYTYVRQYSVLLAPGEAPRFEVTRRRWRGPWIPQHPVRRSCPQCAAGPDPARALTWQLPLTVSCLQHHCRLTTDTETFAAEAAGEPNEAVPISEPVTTLDG
;
A
#
# COMPACT_ATOMS: atom_id res chain seq x y z
N MET A 1 -29.05 17.49 -17.64
CA MET A 1 -28.63 16.46 -18.61
C MET A 1 -27.21 16.78 -19.05
N SER A 2 -26.18 16.22 -18.39
CA SER A 2 -24.79 16.40 -18.84
C SER A 2 -24.42 15.30 -19.81
N GLN A 3 -24.26 15.66 -21.09
CA GLN A 3 -23.65 14.79 -22.09
C GLN A 3 -22.17 14.58 -21.71
N ALA A 4 -21.83 13.35 -21.32
CA ALA A 4 -20.43 12.94 -21.21
C ALA A 4 -19.83 12.86 -22.62
N SER A 5 -18.83 13.69 -22.91
CA SER A 5 -18.06 13.65 -24.15
C SER A 5 -17.48 12.25 -24.41
N PRO A 6 -17.25 11.85 -25.67
CA PRO A 6 -16.72 10.52 -26.00
C PRO A 6 -15.37 10.32 -25.31
N ARG A 7 -15.34 9.33 -24.41
CA ARG A 7 -14.14 8.84 -23.74
C ARG A 7 -13.20 8.28 -24.81
N ARG A 8 -12.10 8.98 -25.12
CA ARG A 8 -11.13 8.50 -26.11
C ARG A 8 -10.51 7.20 -25.61
N TRP A 9 -10.46 6.22 -26.51
CA TRP A 9 -9.81 4.93 -26.26
C TRP A 9 -8.29 5.12 -26.36
N PRO A 10 -7.47 4.44 -25.53
CA PRO A 10 -7.85 3.61 -24.39
C PRO A 10 -8.20 4.43 -23.13
N LEU A 11 -9.09 3.87 -22.31
CA LEU A 11 -9.49 4.42 -21.03
C LEU A 11 -8.55 3.98 -19.90
N HIS A 12 -7.86 4.95 -19.30
CA HIS A 12 -7.06 4.73 -18.11
C HIS A 12 -7.67 5.52 -16.94
N PRO A 13 -8.11 4.86 -15.85
CA PRO A 13 -8.55 5.58 -14.67
C PRO A 13 -7.35 6.34 -14.11
N ARG A 14 -7.56 7.56 -13.60
CA ARG A 14 -6.48 8.26 -12.91
C ARG A 14 -6.16 7.52 -11.61
N PRO A 15 -4.86 7.38 -11.26
CA PRO A 15 -4.49 6.92 -9.92
C PRO A 15 -5.12 7.81 -8.85
N GLY A 16 -5.67 7.18 -7.82
CA GLY A 16 -6.19 7.86 -6.64
C GLY A 16 -5.07 8.41 -5.75
N ALA A 17 -5.42 9.33 -4.84
CA ALA A 17 -4.48 9.82 -3.85
C ALA A 17 -4.06 8.68 -2.91
N LEU A 18 -2.75 8.49 -2.74
CA LEU A 18 -2.15 7.41 -1.93
C LEU A 18 -2.57 5.99 -2.36
N GLU A 19 -3.15 5.81 -3.54
CA GLU A 19 -3.59 4.50 -4.03
C GLU A 19 -2.40 3.56 -4.22
N SER A 20 -2.56 2.27 -3.89
CA SER A 20 -1.52 1.27 -4.18
C SER A 20 -1.46 0.91 -5.67
N LEU A 21 -0.28 0.55 -6.17
CA LEU A 21 -0.10 0.14 -7.56
C LEU A 21 -0.99 -1.06 -7.89
N SER A 22 -1.07 -2.04 -6.99
CA SER A 22 -1.95 -3.19 -7.12
C SER A 22 -3.43 -2.82 -7.23
N SER A 23 -3.89 -1.82 -6.47
CA SER A 23 -5.28 -1.31 -6.52
C SER A 23 -5.61 -0.68 -7.86
N TRP A 24 -4.74 0.21 -8.33
CA TRP A 24 -4.96 0.91 -9.59
C TRP A 24 -4.93 -0.05 -10.78
N LEU A 25 -4.00 -1.02 -10.77
CA LEU A 25 -3.96 -2.07 -11.78
C LEU A 25 -5.20 -2.96 -11.73
N ASP A 26 -5.73 -3.27 -10.54
CA ASP A 26 -7.01 -3.99 -10.42
C ASP A 26 -8.17 -3.20 -11.05
N ARG A 27 -8.24 -1.88 -10.84
CA ARG A 27 -9.26 -1.02 -11.47
C ARG A 27 -9.11 -0.96 -12.99
N LEU A 28 -7.89 -0.79 -13.48
CA LEU A 28 -7.59 -0.80 -14.92
C LEU A 28 -7.96 -2.15 -15.55
N ALA A 29 -7.56 -3.24 -14.93
CA ALA A 29 -7.85 -4.60 -15.37
C ALA A 29 -9.36 -4.89 -15.39
N ARG A 30 -10.11 -4.42 -14.38
CA ARG A 30 -11.58 -4.51 -14.33
C ARG A 30 -12.26 -3.76 -15.49
N LEU A 31 -11.80 -2.57 -15.84
CA LEU A 31 -12.36 -1.79 -16.96
C LEU A 31 -12.26 -2.54 -18.29
N TYR A 32 -11.19 -3.32 -18.47
CA TYR A 32 -10.94 -4.11 -19.67
C TYR A 32 -11.35 -5.57 -19.55
N GLN A 33 -11.87 -5.99 -18.39
CA GLN A 33 -12.24 -7.38 -18.10
C GLN A 33 -11.10 -8.38 -18.33
N VAL A 34 -9.86 -7.96 -18.07
CA VAL A 34 -8.66 -8.80 -18.20
C VAL A 34 -8.04 -9.03 -16.82
N PRO A 35 -7.37 -10.17 -16.58
CA PRO A 35 -6.54 -10.34 -15.40
C PRO A 35 -5.36 -9.36 -15.36
N VAL A 36 -4.94 -8.93 -14.17
CA VAL A 36 -3.73 -8.09 -14.01
C VAL A 36 -2.48 -8.78 -14.54
N ALA A 37 -2.37 -10.11 -14.41
CA ALA A 37 -1.26 -10.89 -14.95
C ALA A 37 -1.16 -10.74 -16.48
N ASP A 38 -2.30 -10.75 -17.18
CA ASP A 38 -2.35 -10.60 -18.64
C ASP A 38 -2.10 -9.15 -19.07
N LEU A 39 -2.51 -8.19 -18.24
CA LEU A 39 -2.18 -6.78 -18.44
C LEU A 39 -0.65 -6.55 -18.33
N LEU A 40 0.02 -7.15 -17.36
CA LEU A 40 1.46 -6.95 -17.11
C LEU A 40 2.37 -7.81 -18.01
N GLY A 41 2.03 -9.08 -18.23
CA GLY A 41 2.85 -10.02 -18.99
C GLY A 41 2.77 -9.76 -20.51
N PRO A 42 1.76 -10.31 -21.20
CA PRO A 42 1.60 -10.16 -22.64
C PRO A 42 1.54 -8.71 -23.15
N ASN A 43 0.79 -7.81 -22.48
CA ASN A 43 0.52 -6.47 -23.01
C ASN A 43 1.63 -5.44 -22.68
N LEU A 44 2.28 -5.61 -21.53
CA LEU A 44 3.33 -4.71 -21.04
C LEU A 44 4.74 -5.26 -21.27
N GLY A 45 4.88 -6.56 -21.59
CA GLY A 45 6.18 -7.22 -21.79
C GLY A 45 6.93 -7.46 -20.48
N VAL A 46 6.25 -7.40 -19.33
CA VAL A 46 6.87 -7.58 -18.01
C VAL A 46 6.44 -8.91 -17.42
N LEU A 47 7.38 -9.86 -17.30
CA LEU A 47 7.17 -11.10 -16.57
C LEU A 47 6.99 -10.79 -15.08
N VAL A 48 5.74 -10.70 -14.61
CA VAL A 48 5.45 -10.51 -13.19
C VAL A 48 5.05 -11.85 -12.59
N GLY A 49 6.01 -12.49 -11.93
CA GLY A 49 5.79 -13.74 -11.21
C GLY A 49 4.95 -13.61 -9.94
N ILE A 50 4.64 -12.40 -9.45
CA ILE A 50 3.97 -12.27 -8.15
C ILE A 50 3.12 -10.98 -8.12
N ARG A 51 1.79 -11.07 -8.35
CA ARG A 51 0.83 -9.97 -8.02
C ARG A 51 0.98 -9.50 -6.57
N ASN A 52 1.47 -10.37 -5.69
CA ASN A 52 1.56 -10.12 -4.26
C ASN A 52 2.69 -9.18 -3.83
N VAL A 53 3.66 -8.86 -4.70
CA VAL A 53 4.79 -7.97 -4.37
C VAL A 53 4.82 -6.68 -5.18
N LEU A 54 3.81 -6.39 -6.01
CA LEU A 54 3.80 -5.18 -6.86
C LEU A 54 3.94 -3.87 -6.07
N ASP A 55 3.40 -3.84 -4.86
CA ASP A 55 3.48 -2.65 -4.00
C ASP A 55 4.82 -2.57 -3.25
N GLU A 56 5.58 -3.68 -3.15
CA GLU A 56 6.81 -3.76 -2.37
C GLU A 56 8.08 -3.81 -3.23
N ASP A 57 8.10 -4.67 -4.25
CA ASP A 57 9.26 -4.93 -5.11
C ASP A 57 8.83 -5.08 -6.59
N PRO A 58 8.25 -4.02 -7.18
CA PRO A 58 7.96 -4.04 -8.61
C PRO A 58 9.27 -4.01 -9.43
N PRO A 59 9.38 -4.81 -10.50
CA PRO A 59 10.49 -4.67 -11.44
C PRO A 59 10.57 -3.23 -11.99
N PRO A 60 11.75 -2.58 -12.03
CA PRO A 60 11.86 -1.18 -12.45
C PRO A 60 11.25 -0.87 -13.83
N ALA A 61 11.29 -1.85 -14.74
CA ALA A 61 10.70 -1.75 -16.08
C ALA A 61 9.17 -1.51 -16.05
N VAL A 62 8.47 -1.92 -14.98
CA VAL A 62 7.02 -1.71 -14.80
C VAL A 62 6.68 -0.22 -14.83
N PHE A 63 7.48 0.62 -14.17
CA PHE A 63 7.19 2.05 -14.06
C PHE A 63 7.24 2.74 -15.42
N THR A 64 8.30 2.50 -16.19
CA THR A 64 8.45 3.05 -17.54
C THR A 64 7.38 2.51 -18.48
N ALA A 65 7.16 1.20 -18.48
CA ALA A 65 6.22 0.55 -19.39
C ALA A 65 4.76 0.99 -19.15
N LEU A 66 4.36 1.19 -17.89
CA LEU A 66 3.06 1.74 -17.53
C LEU A 66 2.94 3.21 -17.90
N ALA A 67 4.00 4.00 -17.68
CA ALA A 67 3.99 5.41 -18.03
C ALA A 67 3.80 5.64 -19.53
N GLU A 68 4.54 4.90 -20.35
CA GLU A 68 4.45 4.96 -21.81
C GLU A 68 3.06 4.59 -22.34
N ARG A 69 2.42 3.57 -21.76
CA ARG A 69 1.13 3.06 -22.26
C ARG A 69 -0.09 3.80 -21.71
N THR A 70 0.01 4.38 -20.51
CA THR A 70 -1.14 5.00 -19.83
C THR A 70 -1.07 6.52 -19.77
N GLY A 71 0.09 7.11 -20.03
CA GLY A 71 0.34 8.55 -19.88
C GLY A 71 0.46 9.01 -18.41
N VAL A 72 0.35 8.12 -17.43
CA VAL A 72 0.63 8.42 -16.02
C VAL A 72 2.15 8.59 -15.85
N LEU A 73 2.59 9.64 -15.17
CA LEU A 73 4.03 9.87 -14.98
C LEU A 73 4.68 8.72 -14.22
N ALA A 74 5.86 8.26 -14.67
CA ALA A 74 6.57 7.16 -14.02
C ALA A 74 6.83 7.41 -12.52
N GLY A 75 7.10 8.67 -12.14
CA GLY A 75 7.23 9.06 -10.73
C GLY A 75 5.93 8.89 -9.93
N GLN A 76 4.78 9.13 -10.55
CA GLN A 76 3.47 8.90 -9.93
C GLN A 76 3.18 7.40 -9.79
N VAL A 77 3.48 6.59 -10.82
CA VAL A 77 3.39 5.12 -10.72
C VAL A 77 4.32 4.59 -9.61
N ARG A 78 5.54 5.13 -9.51
CA ARG A 78 6.50 4.77 -8.47
C ARG A 78 5.97 5.13 -7.07
N ALA A 79 5.37 6.31 -6.90
CA ALA A 79 4.80 6.77 -5.63
C ALA A 79 3.64 5.92 -5.10
N MET A 80 3.11 5.01 -5.91
CA MET A 80 2.09 4.03 -5.52
C MET A 80 2.69 2.72 -4.98
N THR A 81 4.00 2.69 -4.72
CA THR A 81 4.74 1.55 -4.17
C THR A 81 5.61 1.98 -2.99
N LEU A 82 5.94 1.07 -2.08
CA LEU A 82 6.75 1.35 -0.89
C LEU A 82 8.16 1.90 -1.23
N PRO A 83 8.89 1.38 -2.24
CA PRO A 83 10.12 2.02 -2.71
C PRO A 83 9.92 3.48 -3.15
N GLY A 84 8.73 3.82 -3.64
CA GLY A 84 8.32 5.16 -4.02
C GLY A 84 8.39 6.19 -2.90
N TRP A 85 8.31 5.75 -1.66
CA TRP A 85 8.27 6.62 -0.48
C TRP A 85 9.63 6.81 0.17
N VAL A 86 10.71 6.30 -0.43
CA VAL A 86 12.08 6.67 -0.08
C VAL A 86 12.43 8.03 -0.72
N PRO A 87 13.00 9.01 0.01
CA PRO A 87 13.41 8.99 1.42
C PRO A 87 12.35 9.55 2.40
N TRP A 88 11.12 9.81 1.95
CA TRP A 88 10.13 10.58 2.71
C TRP A 88 9.50 9.86 3.90
N LEU A 89 9.16 8.57 3.75
CA LEU A 89 8.70 7.74 4.88
C LEU A 89 9.79 6.77 5.36
N PHE A 90 10.59 6.25 4.42
CA PHE A 90 11.63 5.27 4.70
C PHE A 90 12.99 5.81 4.27
N ASP A 91 14.00 5.70 5.11
CA ASP A 91 15.37 6.02 4.71
C ASP A 91 15.91 5.04 3.65
N ALA A 92 15.48 3.77 3.73
CA ALA A 92 15.79 2.71 2.78
C ALA A 92 14.65 1.70 2.70
N TYR A 93 14.36 1.20 1.49
CA TYR A 93 13.40 0.12 1.28
C TYR A 93 13.80 -0.76 0.07
N PRO A 94 13.85 -2.09 0.23
CA PRO A 94 13.83 -2.82 1.49
C PRO A 94 15.14 -2.59 2.27
N LEU A 95 15.10 -2.41 3.58
CA LEU A 95 16.29 -2.18 4.43
C LEU A 95 17.24 -3.38 4.43
N PRO A 96 18.46 -3.37 3.84
CA PRO A 96 19.33 -4.56 3.67
C PRO A 96 19.54 -5.36 4.97
N GLU A 97 19.68 -6.69 4.88
CA GLU A 97 19.81 -7.53 6.10
C GLU A 97 21.04 -7.17 6.94
N ARG A 98 22.16 -6.87 6.26
CA ARG A 98 23.37 -6.34 6.88
C ARG A 98 23.15 -5.02 7.65
N ASP A 99 22.14 -4.24 7.27
CA ASP A 99 21.85 -2.91 7.83
C ASP A 99 20.67 -2.99 8.84
N ALA A 100 20.08 -4.17 9.07
CA ALA A 100 18.88 -4.32 9.89
C ALA A 100 19.11 -4.00 11.37
N THR A 101 20.30 -4.31 11.90
CA THR A 101 20.61 -4.02 13.30
C THR A 101 20.81 -2.52 13.52
N ASP A 102 21.62 -1.87 12.70
CA ASP A 102 21.90 -0.43 12.81
C ASP A 102 20.65 0.40 12.52
N GLY A 103 19.86 0.00 11.51
CA GLY A 103 18.57 0.63 11.22
C GLY A 103 17.59 0.54 12.39
N PHE A 104 17.53 -0.61 13.09
CA PHE A 104 16.65 -0.79 14.24
C PHE A 104 17.06 0.11 15.39
N TYR A 105 18.35 0.13 15.72
CA TYR A 105 18.84 0.97 16.79
C TYR A 105 18.73 2.45 16.47
N THR A 106 18.91 2.86 15.21
CA THR A 106 18.61 4.23 14.80
C THR A 106 17.13 4.54 15.05
N TYR A 107 16.21 3.68 14.58
CA TYR A 107 14.77 3.88 14.76
C TYR A 107 14.33 3.96 16.24
N VAL A 108 14.79 3.04 17.10
CA VAL A 108 14.34 2.99 18.50
C VAL A 108 15.21 3.78 19.48
N ARG A 109 16.42 4.21 19.07
CA ARG A 109 17.41 4.85 19.96
C ARG A 109 18.04 6.15 19.49
N GLN A 110 17.69 6.67 18.31
CA GLN A 110 18.27 7.94 17.84
C GLN A 110 18.20 9.08 18.88
N TYR A 111 17.20 9.03 19.78
CA TYR A 111 17.03 10.02 20.85
C TYR A 111 17.05 9.41 22.27
N SER A 112 17.70 8.26 22.48
CA SER A 112 17.87 7.65 23.81
C SER A 112 18.91 8.38 24.67
N VAL A 113 18.80 9.70 24.80
CA VAL A 113 19.77 10.56 25.51
C VAL A 113 19.73 10.44 27.04
N LEU A 114 18.69 9.80 27.57
CA LEU A 114 18.48 9.62 29.02
C LEU A 114 19.09 8.32 29.57
N LEU A 115 19.57 7.42 28.70
CA LEU A 115 20.15 6.14 29.12
C LEU A 115 21.67 6.29 29.29
N ALA A 116 22.21 5.83 30.41
CA ALA A 116 23.66 5.81 30.61
C ALA A 116 24.33 4.74 29.73
N PRO A 117 25.65 4.85 29.47
CA PRO A 117 26.38 3.84 28.72
C PRO A 117 26.18 2.43 29.32
N GLY A 118 25.66 1.51 28.51
CA GLY A 118 25.44 0.11 28.91
C GLY A 118 24.06 -0.21 29.50
N GLU A 119 23.23 0.78 29.82
CA GLU A 119 21.88 0.54 30.36
C GLU A 119 20.87 0.11 29.29
N ALA A 120 21.12 0.48 28.04
CA ALA A 120 20.21 0.22 26.95
C ALA A 120 20.31 -1.28 26.53
N PRO A 121 19.21 -2.07 26.61
CA PRO A 121 19.23 -3.51 26.32
C PRO A 121 19.79 -3.84 24.93
N ARG A 122 20.33 -5.03 24.69
CA ARG A 122 20.73 -5.43 23.32
C ARG A 122 19.73 -6.42 22.76
N PHE A 123 19.27 -6.17 21.54
CA PHE A 123 18.41 -7.04 20.78
C PHE A 123 19.15 -7.55 19.54
N GLU A 124 19.01 -8.83 19.25
CA GLU A 124 19.38 -9.40 17.96
C GLU A 124 18.24 -9.16 16.96
N VAL A 125 18.55 -8.44 15.89
CA VAL A 125 17.58 -8.03 14.88
C VAL A 125 17.91 -8.73 13.58
N THR A 126 16.93 -9.45 13.03
CA THR A 126 17.03 -10.06 11.70
C THR A 126 15.87 -9.60 10.83
N ARG A 127 16.05 -9.61 9.51
CA ARG A 127 14.99 -9.22 8.56
C ARG A 127 13.69 -10.02 8.70
N ARG A 128 13.79 -11.28 9.15
CA ARG A 128 12.62 -12.14 9.40
C ARG A 128 11.77 -11.68 10.59
N ARG A 129 12.36 -10.92 11.51
CA ARG A 129 11.70 -10.39 12.72
C ARG A 129 11.35 -8.91 12.57
N TRP A 130 12.22 -8.12 11.94
CA TRP A 130 12.01 -6.69 11.73
C TRP A 130 12.45 -6.29 10.32
N ARG A 131 11.52 -5.71 9.56
CA ARG A 131 11.71 -5.37 8.14
C ARG A 131 12.08 -3.91 7.90
N GLY A 132 12.10 -3.10 8.96
CA GLY A 132 12.31 -1.66 8.90
C GLY A 132 11.21 -0.90 9.65
N PRO A 133 11.38 0.42 9.84
CA PRO A 133 10.38 1.29 10.45
C PRO A 133 9.05 1.22 9.69
N TRP A 134 7.94 1.14 10.41
CA TRP A 134 6.59 1.16 9.83
C TRP A 134 6.29 0.06 8.80
N ILE A 135 7.08 -1.02 8.75
CA ILE A 135 6.82 -2.17 7.88
C ILE A 135 6.35 -3.36 8.73
N PRO A 136 5.17 -3.93 8.46
CA PRO A 136 4.72 -5.08 9.21
C PRO A 136 5.56 -6.31 8.88
N GLN A 137 5.79 -7.17 9.88
CA GLN A 137 6.54 -8.42 9.71
C GLN A 137 5.94 -9.32 8.63
N HIS A 138 4.60 -9.36 8.58
CA HIS A 138 3.83 -10.06 7.54
C HIS A 138 3.04 -9.05 6.72
N PRO A 139 2.91 -9.23 5.39
CA PRO A 139 2.07 -8.36 4.58
C PRO A 139 0.64 -8.31 5.14
N VAL A 140 0.12 -7.10 5.32
CA VAL A 140 -1.26 -6.89 5.74
C VAL A 140 -2.00 -6.26 4.58
N ARG A 141 -3.12 -6.86 4.20
CA ARG A 141 -4.05 -6.29 3.24
C ARG A 141 -5.32 -5.91 3.98
N ARG A 142 -5.61 -4.62 3.96
CA ARG A 142 -6.84 -4.08 4.54
C ARG A 142 -7.61 -3.31 3.49
N SER A 143 -8.92 -3.28 3.65
CA SER A 143 -9.82 -2.51 2.83
C SER A 143 -10.85 -1.81 3.69
N CYS A 144 -11.38 -0.71 3.17
CA CYS A 144 -12.58 -0.11 3.71
C CYS A 144 -13.79 -0.82 3.08
N PRO A 145 -14.74 -1.37 3.86
CA PRO A 145 -15.91 -2.05 3.30
C PRO A 145 -16.73 -1.16 2.36
N GLN A 146 -16.84 0.13 2.66
CA GLN A 146 -17.55 1.09 1.79
C GLN A 146 -16.78 1.42 0.51
N CYS A 147 -15.45 1.61 0.56
CA CYS A 147 -14.64 1.77 -0.65
C CYS A 147 -14.74 0.53 -1.54
N ALA A 148 -14.69 -0.66 -0.95
CA ALA A 148 -14.74 -1.92 -1.67
C ALA A 148 -16.09 -2.18 -2.37
N ALA A 149 -17.20 -1.76 -1.74
CA ALA A 149 -18.54 -1.84 -2.31
C ALA A 149 -18.85 -0.73 -3.34
N GLY A 150 -18.01 0.30 -3.43
CA GLY A 150 -18.19 1.43 -4.34
C GLY A 150 -17.99 1.05 -5.82
N PRO A 151 -18.42 1.94 -6.75
CA PRO A 151 -18.30 1.69 -8.19
C PRO A 151 -16.86 1.70 -8.71
N ASP A 152 -15.92 2.25 -7.93
CA ASP A 152 -14.52 2.38 -8.29
C ASP A 152 -13.63 2.00 -7.09
N PRO A 153 -13.50 0.68 -6.79
CA PRO A 153 -12.91 0.21 -5.55
C PRO A 153 -11.40 0.46 -5.55
N ALA A 154 -10.99 1.48 -4.79
CA ALA A 154 -9.60 1.84 -4.58
C ALA A 154 -9.15 1.47 -3.15
N ARG A 155 -7.89 1.06 -3.02
CA ARG A 155 -7.21 0.79 -1.75
C ARG A 155 -5.98 1.68 -1.62
N ALA A 156 -5.86 2.35 -0.48
CA ALA A 156 -4.69 3.15 -0.20
C ALA A 156 -3.49 2.25 0.16
N LEU A 157 -2.30 2.63 -0.28
CA LEU A 157 -1.04 1.97 0.08
C LEU A 157 -0.77 2.06 1.59
N THR A 158 -1.15 3.16 2.24
CA THR A 158 -1.03 3.36 3.70
C THR A 158 -1.76 2.28 4.50
N TRP A 159 -2.82 1.67 3.95
CA TRP A 159 -3.58 0.62 4.64
C TRP A 159 -2.81 -0.70 4.80
N GLN A 160 -1.71 -0.86 4.04
CA GLN A 160 -0.78 -1.98 4.17
C GLN A 160 0.22 -1.79 5.30
N LEU A 161 0.30 -0.58 5.86
CA LEU A 161 1.24 -0.19 6.90
C LEU A 161 0.53 -0.05 8.25
N PRO A 162 1.24 -0.18 9.39
CA PRO A 162 0.71 0.07 10.73
C PRO A 162 0.63 1.60 11.03
N LEU A 163 0.26 2.41 10.03
CA LEU A 163 0.11 3.87 10.17
C LEU A 163 -1.35 4.28 10.40
N THR A 164 -2.29 3.55 9.78
CA THR A 164 -3.71 3.86 9.84
C THR A 164 -4.52 2.60 10.04
N VAL A 165 -5.54 2.66 10.90
CA VAL A 165 -6.51 1.57 11.12
C VAL A 165 -7.91 1.92 10.61
N SER A 166 -8.06 3.10 10.01
CA SER A 166 -9.34 3.65 9.55
C SER A 166 -9.26 4.20 8.12
N CYS A 167 -10.42 4.26 7.46
CA CYS A 167 -10.59 4.95 6.19
C CYS A 167 -10.80 6.44 6.46
N LEU A 168 -9.95 7.30 5.88
CA LEU A 168 -10.07 8.76 6.06
C LEU A 168 -11.25 9.38 5.29
N GLN A 169 -11.81 8.66 4.32
CA GLN A 169 -12.97 9.13 3.55
C GLN A 169 -14.30 8.72 4.18
N HIS A 170 -14.38 7.48 4.68
CA HIS A 170 -15.63 6.90 5.19
C HIS A 170 -15.68 6.83 6.72
N HIS A 171 -14.60 7.22 7.41
CA HIS A 171 -14.49 7.23 8.87
C HIS A 171 -14.92 5.90 9.52
N CYS A 172 -14.54 4.80 8.88
CA CYS A 172 -14.80 3.45 9.38
C CYS A 172 -13.50 2.67 9.56
N ARG A 173 -13.55 1.63 10.39
CA ARG A 173 -12.45 0.69 10.59
C ARG A 173 -12.10 0.00 9.27
N LEU A 174 -10.81 -0.20 9.03
CA LEU A 174 -10.33 -1.03 7.94
C LEU A 174 -10.45 -2.51 8.34
N THR A 175 -11.00 -3.33 7.45
CA THR A 175 -11.07 -4.79 7.63
C THR A 175 -9.94 -5.46 6.89
N THR A 176 -9.36 -6.49 7.49
CA THR A 176 -8.36 -7.34 6.84
C THR A 176 -9.03 -8.29 5.84
N ASP A 177 -8.25 -8.81 4.89
CA ASP A 177 -8.72 -9.86 3.98
C ASP A 177 -9.20 -11.10 4.78
N THR A 178 -8.54 -11.43 5.89
CA THR A 178 -8.93 -12.55 6.78
C THR A 178 -10.28 -12.33 7.45
N GLU A 179 -10.54 -11.13 7.99
CA GLU A 179 -11.83 -10.79 8.58
C GLU A 179 -12.94 -10.80 7.53
N THR A 180 -12.65 -10.26 6.34
CA THR A 180 -13.60 -10.24 5.21
C THR A 180 -13.97 -11.64 4.78
N PHE A 181 -12.98 -12.53 4.61
CA PHE A 181 -13.20 -13.93 4.28
C PHE A 181 -14.00 -14.68 5.35
N ALA A 182 -13.72 -14.42 6.64
CA ALA A 182 -14.44 -15.03 7.75
C ALA A 182 -15.92 -14.63 7.76
N ALA A 183 -16.23 -13.34 7.54
CA ALA A 183 -17.60 -12.84 7.44
C ALA A 183 -18.35 -13.47 6.25
N GLU A 184 -17.72 -13.54 5.07
CA GLU A 184 -18.27 -14.20 3.88
C GLU A 184 -18.58 -15.68 4.14
N ALA A 185 -17.66 -16.41 4.78
CA ALA A 185 -17.85 -17.81 5.12
C ALA A 185 -18.98 -18.04 6.14
N ALA A 186 -19.22 -17.06 7.02
CA ALA A 186 -20.32 -17.07 7.98
C ALA A 186 -21.67 -16.59 7.38
N GLY A 187 -21.67 -16.08 6.14
CA GLY A 187 -22.85 -15.46 5.53
C GLY A 187 -23.21 -14.10 6.14
N GLU A 188 -22.27 -13.46 6.83
CA GLU A 188 -22.44 -12.16 7.45
C GLU A 188 -22.02 -11.04 6.49
N PRO A 189 -22.73 -9.90 6.46
CA PRO A 189 -22.30 -8.76 5.67
C PRO A 189 -20.99 -8.19 6.24
N ASN A 190 -20.06 -7.81 5.36
CA ASN A 190 -18.89 -7.02 5.73
C ASN A 190 -19.31 -5.57 6.02
N GLU A 191 -19.98 -5.35 7.14
CA GLU A 191 -20.55 -4.05 7.52
C GLU A 191 -19.47 -3.07 8.00
N ALA A 192 -19.63 -1.81 7.63
CA ALA A 192 -18.69 -0.76 8.02
C ALA A 192 -18.87 -0.39 9.49
N VAL A 193 -17.88 -0.71 10.32
CA VAL A 193 -17.85 -0.28 11.72
C VAL A 193 -17.31 1.15 11.81
N PRO A 194 -18.09 2.15 12.27
CA PRO A 194 -17.60 3.52 12.44
C PRO A 194 -16.44 3.57 13.42
N ILE A 195 -15.45 4.42 13.17
CA ILE A 195 -14.47 4.77 14.20
C ILE A 195 -15.04 5.87 15.09
N SER A 196 -14.81 5.75 16.39
CA SER A 196 -15.09 6.82 17.35
C SER A 196 -14.31 8.08 16.98
N GLU A 197 -14.80 9.25 17.41
CA GLU A 197 -14.08 10.52 17.27
C GLU A 197 -12.63 10.38 17.75
N PRO A 198 -11.66 11.07 17.11
CA PRO A 198 -10.26 10.98 17.49
C PRO A 198 -10.12 11.27 18.99
N VAL A 199 -9.42 10.37 19.70
CA VAL A 199 -9.24 10.44 21.17
C VAL A 199 -8.58 11.75 21.61
N THR A 200 -7.89 12.43 20.68
CA THR A 200 -7.28 13.75 20.87
C THR A 200 -7.24 14.49 19.54
N THR A 201 -7.65 15.76 19.52
CA THR A 201 -7.16 16.70 18.51
C THR A 201 -5.71 17.01 18.84
N LEU A 202 -4.80 16.89 17.86
CA LEU A 202 -3.50 17.53 17.98
C LEU A 202 -3.77 19.03 17.89
N ASP A 203 -3.89 19.69 19.05
CA ASP A 203 -3.96 21.14 19.10
C ASP A 203 -2.65 21.68 18.52
N GLY A 204 -2.77 22.37 17.38
CA GLY A 204 -1.65 22.95 16.63
C GLY A 204 -1.14 24.26 17.22
#